data_AF-A0A2V7YBV2-F1
#
_entry.id   AF-A0A2V7YBV2-F1
#
_cell.length_a   1.000
_cell.length_b   1.000
_cell.length_c   1.000
_cell.angle_alpha   90.00
_cell.angle_beta   90.00
_cell.angle_gamma   90.00
#
_symmetry.space_group_name_H-M   'P 1'
#
loop_
_entity.id
_entity.type
_entity.pdbx_description
1 polymer ?
#
loop_
_entity_poly.entity_id
_entity_poly.type
_entity_poly.pdbx_seq_one_letter_code
_entity_poly.pdbx_strand_id
1 'polypeptide(L)'
;MSPHPPAPSPVPSRPPFPGEGEKGIPAGPLPWVIAWRFLRGRHSRLLDGTARAALLSTALGVMAMIIAMALMTGYRQDLQSKLVRGNAAVIAYPVGGETGALSPERRQKLLAIPGVRRLGRVAYGQGSLSSAKVPQGLEVVLRGVDPGGGQLTATAEQLRPSADGMIPSAVLGKDLADRLSAKPGEILRLVALGFEEGRPRFRYQSVRVSGTFATGFAEFDRSWVLLDRPLVERLMGGQTAVDLLEFTVADPEEAPRIADAVSSILQPDFVVTDWRQLNRELFTALKLQQIALFVVLGLIVLVSTFNVASTLVVLVRERMRDIGLLGALGLQRCWACSSAPASAGCSPPSSWCASTRKWRRSTSSIPSPSASCRGTS
;
A
#
# COMPACT_ATOMS: atom_id res chain seq x y z
N MET A 1 36.38 -15.82 97.44
CA MET A 1 37.02 -16.83 96.58
C MET A 1 35.98 -17.90 96.30
N SER A 2 35.37 -17.86 95.12
CA SER A 2 34.38 -18.83 94.66
C SER A 2 34.69 -19.16 93.20
N PRO A 3 34.44 -20.40 92.74
CA PRO A 3 35.11 -20.96 91.56
C PRO A 3 34.45 -20.51 90.25
N HIS A 4 35.29 -20.30 89.23
CA HIS A 4 34.86 -20.14 87.84
C HIS A 4 34.11 -21.39 87.33
N PRO A 5 33.00 -21.24 86.60
CA PRO A 5 32.36 -22.37 85.93
C PRO A 5 33.17 -22.83 84.69
N PRO A 6 33.13 -24.13 84.32
CA PRO A 6 33.88 -24.65 83.19
C PRO A 6 33.26 -24.24 81.84
N ALA A 7 34.11 -24.10 80.83
CA ALA A 7 33.73 -23.73 79.46
C ALA A 7 32.83 -24.80 78.80
N PRO A 8 31.84 -24.39 77.98
CA PRO A 8 31.01 -25.34 77.24
C PRO A 8 31.81 -26.05 76.13
N SER A 9 31.63 -27.35 76.01
CA SER A 9 32.18 -28.23 74.97
C SER A 9 31.66 -27.84 73.57
N PRO A 10 32.46 -28.01 72.50
CA PRO A 10 32.04 -27.69 71.13
C PRO A 10 30.90 -28.60 70.66
N VAL A 11 29.83 -27.99 70.18
CA VAL A 11 28.71 -28.67 69.51
C VAL A 11 29.22 -29.23 68.17
N PRO A 12 28.99 -30.51 67.84
CA PRO A 12 29.33 -31.03 66.52
C PRO A 12 28.52 -30.29 65.44
N SER A 13 29.23 -29.73 64.46
CA SER A 13 28.62 -29.13 63.27
C SER A 13 27.78 -30.20 62.56
N ARG A 14 26.49 -29.89 62.34
CA ARG A 14 25.65 -30.69 61.45
C ARG A 14 26.33 -30.76 60.08
N PRO A 15 26.38 -31.92 59.41
CA PRO A 15 26.87 -31.97 58.04
C PRO A 15 26.02 -31.02 57.18
N PRO A 16 26.63 -30.32 56.21
CA PRO A 16 25.89 -29.52 55.26
C PRO A 16 24.88 -30.43 54.55
N PHE A 17 23.64 -29.97 54.43
CA PHE A 17 22.65 -30.65 53.60
C PHE A 17 23.26 -30.88 52.21
N PRO A 18 23.25 -32.12 51.69
CA PRO A 18 23.79 -32.40 50.37
C PRO A 18 23.02 -31.52 49.38
N GLY A 19 23.78 -30.79 48.57
CA GLY A 19 23.27 -29.79 47.64
C GLY A 19 22.08 -30.33 46.85
N GLU A 20 20.90 -29.76 47.10
CA GLU A 20 19.84 -29.76 46.12
C GLU A 20 20.32 -28.85 44.99
N GLY A 21 21.01 -29.48 44.04
CA GLY A 21 21.26 -28.88 42.74
C GLY A 21 19.95 -28.33 42.21
N GLU A 22 20.04 -27.13 41.64
CA GLU A 22 19.01 -26.49 40.82
C GLU A 22 18.59 -27.45 39.69
N LYS A 23 17.75 -28.44 40.00
CA LYS A 23 16.98 -29.15 38.99
C LYS A 23 15.85 -28.21 38.60
N GLY A 24 16.19 -27.30 37.68
CA GLY A 24 15.21 -26.53 36.94
C GLY A 24 14.12 -27.48 36.46
N ILE A 25 12.88 -27.16 36.82
CA ILE A 25 11.70 -27.91 36.40
C ILE A 25 11.78 -28.01 34.86
N PRO A 26 11.71 -29.22 34.28
CA PRO A 26 11.78 -29.37 32.84
C PRO A 26 10.65 -28.55 32.21
N ALA A 27 10.99 -27.79 31.16
CA ALA A 27 10.06 -27.05 30.33
C ALA A 27 9.15 -28.02 29.56
N GLY A 28 8.27 -28.73 30.28
CA GLY A 28 7.24 -29.58 29.72
C GLY A 28 5.98 -28.78 29.34
N PRO A 29 4.98 -29.43 28.73
CA PRO A 29 3.72 -28.80 28.30
C PRO A 29 2.84 -28.30 29.46
N LEU A 30 3.19 -28.58 30.72
CA LEU A 30 2.42 -28.25 31.91
C LEU A 30 2.01 -26.77 32.01
N PRO A 31 2.88 -25.76 31.80
CA PRO A 31 2.48 -24.35 31.86
C PRO A 31 1.48 -23.99 30.76
N TRP A 32 1.65 -24.55 29.56
CA TRP A 32 0.71 -24.38 28.45
C TRP A 32 -0.64 -25.03 28.74
N VAL A 33 -0.64 -26.24 29.30
CA VAL A 33 -1.85 -26.96 29.71
C VAL A 33 -2.55 -26.22 30.84
N ILE A 34 -1.82 -25.66 31.80
CA ILE A 34 -2.37 -24.84 32.89
C ILE A 34 -2.94 -23.54 32.33
N ALA A 35 -2.22 -22.83 31.45
CA ALA A 35 -2.69 -21.60 30.82
C ALA A 35 -3.94 -21.83 29.95
N TRP A 36 -3.94 -22.88 29.13
CA TRP A 36 -5.07 -23.27 28.29
C TRP A 36 -6.28 -23.69 29.13
N ARG A 37 -6.06 -24.42 30.23
CA ARG A 37 -7.13 -24.80 31.16
C ARG A 37 -7.64 -23.61 31.96
N PHE A 38 -6.80 -22.63 32.26
CA PHE A 38 -7.21 -21.35 32.84
C PHE A 38 -8.07 -20.51 31.88
N LEU A 39 -7.72 -20.47 30.59
CA LEU A 39 -8.50 -19.79 29.55
C LEU A 39 -9.85 -20.49 29.26
N ARG A 40 -9.93 -21.82 29.44
CA ARG A 40 -11.10 -22.64 29.10
C ARG A 40 -11.97 -23.00 30.32
N GLY A 41 -11.53 -22.66 31.53
CA GLY A 41 -12.21 -22.99 32.78
C GLY A 41 -13.43 -22.10 33.04
N ARG A 42 -14.60 -22.71 33.28
CA ARG A 42 -15.84 -21.99 33.62
C ARG A 42 -15.73 -21.35 35.00
N HIS A 43 -15.45 -20.05 35.08
CA HIS A 43 -15.58 -19.27 36.31
C HIS A 43 -16.33 -17.95 36.05
N SER A 44 -16.86 -17.35 37.13
CA SER A 44 -17.89 -16.30 37.19
C SER A 44 -18.24 -15.56 35.88
N ARG A 45 -19.55 -15.55 35.53
CA ARG A 45 -20.12 -14.97 34.29
C ARG A 45 -19.64 -13.55 33.94
N LEU A 46 -19.21 -12.76 34.92
CA LEU A 46 -18.72 -11.39 34.75
C LEU A 46 -17.28 -11.33 34.20
N LEU A 47 -16.38 -12.22 34.66
CA LEU A 47 -14.96 -12.23 34.23
C LEU A 47 -14.77 -12.78 32.83
N ASP A 48 -15.60 -13.76 32.46
CA ASP A 48 -15.64 -14.24 31.09
C ASP A 48 -16.10 -13.14 30.12
N GLY A 49 -16.99 -12.24 30.56
CA GLY A 49 -17.57 -11.20 29.71
C GLY A 49 -16.54 -10.17 29.28
N THR A 50 -15.76 -9.63 30.22
CA THR A 50 -14.76 -8.58 29.94
C THR A 50 -13.57 -9.12 29.16
N ALA A 51 -13.09 -10.34 29.46
CA ALA A 51 -12.03 -11.00 28.71
C ALA A 51 -12.47 -11.31 27.26
N ARG A 52 -13.70 -11.79 27.06
CA ARG A 52 -14.27 -11.99 25.72
C ARG A 52 -14.43 -10.67 24.97
N ALA A 53 -14.87 -9.60 25.64
CA ALA A 53 -15.01 -8.27 25.03
C ALA A 53 -13.65 -7.71 24.58
N ALA A 54 -12.60 -7.84 25.40
CA ALA A 54 -11.26 -7.38 25.05
C ALA A 54 -10.64 -8.18 23.89
N LEU A 55 -10.86 -9.49 23.85
CA LEU A 55 -10.43 -10.33 22.73
C LEU A 55 -11.19 -9.98 21.44
N LEU A 56 -12.50 -9.74 21.54
CA LEU A 56 -13.34 -9.40 20.41
C LEU A 56 -12.99 -8.01 19.84
N SER A 57 -12.75 -7.01 20.69
CA SER A 57 -12.41 -5.65 20.25
C SER A 57 -11.06 -5.59 19.54
N THR A 58 -10.06 -6.33 20.03
CA THR A 58 -8.75 -6.45 19.36
C THR A 58 -8.84 -7.20 18.05
N ALA A 59 -9.55 -8.33 18.01
CA ALA A 59 -9.79 -9.07 16.78
C ALA A 59 -10.49 -8.20 15.73
N LEU A 60 -11.54 -7.46 16.13
CA LEU A 60 -12.26 -6.53 15.26
C LEU A 60 -11.36 -5.37 14.78
N GLY A 61 -10.56 -4.77 15.65
CA GLY A 61 -9.68 -3.66 15.30
C GLY A 61 -8.57 -4.07 14.32
N VAL A 62 -7.92 -5.20 14.57
CA VAL A 62 -6.88 -5.73 13.66
C VAL A 62 -7.51 -6.21 12.35
N MET A 63 -8.67 -6.86 12.39
CA MET A 63 -9.40 -7.26 11.18
C MET A 63 -9.75 -6.04 10.32
N ALA A 64 -10.32 -4.99 10.91
CA ALA A 64 -10.66 -3.77 10.20
C ALA A 64 -9.41 -3.10 9.59
N MET A 65 -8.29 -3.09 10.31
CA MET A 65 -7.01 -2.58 9.81
C MET A 65 -6.54 -3.35 8.57
N ILE A 66 -6.50 -4.68 8.66
CA ILE A 66 -6.05 -5.53 7.55
C ILE A 66 -6.96 -5.37 6.33
N ILE A 67 -8.28 -5.39 6.52
CA ILE A 67 -9.24 -5.25 5.42
C ILE A 67 -9.08 -3.89 4.74
N ALA A 68 -8.97 -2.79 5.50
CA ALA A 68 -8.81 -1.47 4.93
C ALA A 68 -7.50 -1.34 4.13
N MET A 69 -6.38 -1.87 4.65
CA MET A 69 -5.11 -1.85 3.93
C MET A 69 -5.15 -2.72 2.67
N ALA A 70 -5.79 -3.89 2.73
CA ALA A 70 -5.95 -4.79 1.59
C ALA A 70 -6.81 -4.14 0.49
N LEU A 71 -7.94 -3.54 0.85
CA LEU A 71 -8.82 -2.84 -0.08
C LEU A 71 -8.11 -1.67 -0.76
N MET A 72 -7.39 -0.84 0.00
CA MET A 72 -6.69 0.32 -0.56
C MET A 72 -5.54 -0.11 -1.49
N THR A 73 -4.80 -1.15 -1.11
CA THR A 73 -3.71 -1.70 -1.93
C THR A 73 -4.26 -2.31 -3.21
N GLY A 74 -5.34 -3.10 -3.12
CA GLY A 74 -6.02 -3.70 -4.27
C GLY A 74 -6.62 -2.66 -5.21
N TYR A 75 -7.29 -1.63 -4.68
CA TYR A 75 -7.82 -0.53 -5.49
C TYR A 75 -6.71 0.21 -6.25
N ARG A 76 -5.57 0.49 -5.60
CA ARG A 76 -4.42 1.11 -6.26
C ARG A 76 -3.91 0.25 -7.42
N GLN A 77 -3.76 -1.06 -7.21
CA GLN A 77 -3.31 -1.99 -8.25
C GLN A 77 -4.31 -2.06 -9.41
N ASP A 78 -5.61 -2.12 -9.12
CA ASP A 78 -6.66 -2.13 -10.14
C ASP A 78 -6.64 -0.85 -10.97
N LEU A 79 -6.60 0.32 -10.32
CA LEU A 79 -6.48 1.61 -10.99
C LEU A 79 -5.22 1.70 -11.85
N GLN A 80 -4.07 1.27 -11.32
CA GLN A 80 -2.82 1.25 -12.08
C GLN A 80 -2.93 0.37 -13.32
N SER A 81 -3.51 -0.83 -13.18
CA SER A 81 -3.72 -1.74 -14.31
C SER A 81 -4.64 -1.13 -15.39
N LYS A 82 -5.69 -0.40 -14.98
CA LYS A 82 -6.63 0.27 -15.87
C LYS A 82 -5.99 1.44 -16.61
N LEU A 83 -5.20 2.25 -15.91
CA LEU A 83 -4.48 3.38 -16.50
C LEU A 83 -3.46 2.94 -17.56
N VAL A 84 -2.70 1.88 -17.29
CA VAL A 84 -1.67 1.41 -18.23
C VAL A 84 -2.26 0.64 -19.42
N ARG A 85 -3.49 0.11 -19.32
CA ARG A 85 -4.14 -0.49 -20.49
C ARG A 85 -4.53 0.55 -21.55
N GLY A 86 -4.88 1.77 -21.14
CA GLY A 86 -5.29 2.85 -22.06
C GLY A 86 -4.15 3.71 -22.59
N ASN A 87 -3.09 3.91 -21.80
CA ASN A 87 -1.95 4.77 -22.15
C ASN A 87 -0.69 3.96 -22.48
N ALA A 88 0.18 4.55 -23.30
CA ALA A 88 1.54 4.06 -23.43
C ALA A 88 2.29 4.19 -22.11
N ALA A 89 3.12 3.20 -21.80
CA ALA A 89 3.86 3.19 -20.54
C ALA A 89 4.91 4.31 -20.48
N VAL A 90 5.51 4.67 -21.63
CA VAL A 90 6.46 5.77 -21.77
C VAL A 90 6.07 6.61 -22.98
N ILE A 91 6.14 7.93 -22.82
CA ILE A 91 5.76 8.92 -23.83
C ILE A 91 6.88 9.95 -23.97
N ALA A 92 7.26 10.29 -25.20
CA ALA A 92 8.22 11.35 -25.48
C ALA A 92 7.56 12.51 -26.23
N TYR A 93 7.76 13.72 -25.72
CA TYR A 93 7.27 14.99 -26.28
C TYR A 93 8.42 15.71 -26.99
N PRO A 94 8.24 16.20 -28.22
CA PRO A 94 9.26 16.99 -28.90
C PRO A 94 9.44 18.35 -28.19
N VAL A 95 10.69 18.76 -28.00
CA VAL A 95 11.05 20.10 -27.52
C VAL A 95 10.97 21.04 -28.71
N GLY A 96 10.06 22.02 -28.67
CA GLY A 96 9.83 22.97 -29.77
C GLY A 96 8.64 22.63 -30.68
N GLY A 97 7.85 21.61 -30.34
CA GLY A 97 6.55 21.32 -30.98
C GLY A 97 6.61 20.51 -32.28
N GLU A 98 7.78 20.34 -32.88
CA GLU A 98 7.95 19.51 -34.08
C GLU A 98 8.65 18.20 -33.74
N THR A 99 7.92 17.09 -33.84
CA THR A 99 8.54 15.77 -33.94
C THR A 99 9.11 15.63 -35.35
N GLY A 100 10.34 16.11 -35.53
CA GLY A 100 11.10 15.86 -36.75
C GLY A 100 11.05 14.36 -37.14
N ALA A 101 11.29 14.07 -38.42
CA ALA A 101 11.37 12.68 -38.86
C ALA A 101 12.42 11.94 -38.02
N LEU A 102 11.98 10.94 -37.25
CA LEU A 102 12.87 10.18 -36.39
C LEU A 102 13.81 9.41 -37.32
N SER A 103 15.11 9.70 -37.28
CA SER A 103 16.07 8.99 -38.12
C SER A 103 15.91 7.46 -37.94
N PRO A 104 15.96 6.66 -39.02
CA PRO A 104 15.85 5.20 -38.95
C PRO A 104 16.81 4.58 -37.94
N GLU A 105 18.01 5.16 -37.79
CA GLU A 105 19.01 4.72 -36.82
C GLU A 105 18.56 4.93 -35.37
N ARG A 106 17.97 6.10 -35.06
CA ARG A 106 17.44 6.39 -33.72
C ARG A 106 16.28 5.45 -33.40
N ARG A 107 15.40 5.21 -34.37
CA ARG A 107 14.29 4.24 -34.24
C ARG A 107 14.81 2.86 -33.87
N GLN A 108 15.86 2.38 -34.53
CA GLN A 108 16.43 1.06 -34.26
C GLN A 108 17.08 0.98 -32.87
N LYS A 109 17.80 2.02 -32.45
CA LYS A 109 18.37 2.09 -31.08
C LYS A 109 17.30 2.05 -30.00
N LEU A 110 16.17 2.72 -30.22
CA LEU A 110 15.05 2.73 -29.28
C LEU A 110 14.35 1.38 -29.18
N LEU A 111 14.18 0.67 -30.30
CA LEU A 111 13.61 -0.68 -30.33
C LEU A 111 14.56 -1.73 -29.72
N ALA A 112 15.87 -1.44 -29.67
CA ALA A 112 16.86 -2.32 -29.06
C ALA A 112 16.88 -2.25 -27.52
N ILE A 113 16.17 -1.30 -26.90
CA ILE A 113 16.09 -1.18 -25.44
C ILE A 113 15.33 -2.40 -24.88
N PRO A 114 15.91 -3.15 -23.93
CA PRO A 114 15.22 -4.27 -23.28
C PRO A 114 13.90 -3.80 -22.64
N GLY A 115 12.82 -4.51 -22.94
CA GLY A 115 11.48 -4.21 -22.42
C GLY A 115 10.59 -3.36 -23.33
N VAL A 116 11.14 -2.70 -24.36
CA VAL A 116 10.36 -2.01 -25.40
C VAL A 116 9.81 -3.03 -26.40
N ARG A 117 8.48 -3.11 -26.54
CA ARG A 117 7.82 -4.02 -27.50
C ARG A 117 7.49 -3.34 -28.82
N ARG A 118 6.98 -2.10 -28.75
CA ARG A 118 6.55 -1.33 -29.92
C ARG A 118 6.82 0.16 -29.71
N LEU A 119 7.04 0.84 -30.84
CA LEU A 119 7.16 2.28 -30.93
C LEU A 119 6.09 2.78 -31.90
N GLY A 120 5.21 3.64 -31.40
CA GLY A 120 4.14 4.28 -32.16
C GLY A 120 4.31 5.79 -32.22
N ARG A 121 3.77 6.40 -33.26
CA ARG A 121 3.51 7.84 -33.30
C ARG A 121 2.03 8.07 -33.03
N VAL A 122 1.73 9.03 -32.17
CA VAL A 122 0.37 9.36 -31.80
C VAL A 122 0.19 10.87 -31.82
N ALA A 123 -0.82 11.31 -32.55
CA ALA A 123 -1.22 12.71 -32.61
C ALA A 123 -2.39 12.96 -31.64
N TYR A 124 -2.27 13.97 -30.77
CA TYR A 124 -3.37 14.39 -29.90
C TYR A 124 -3.99 15.70 -30.39
N GLY A 125 -5.31 15.79 -30.22
CA GLY A 125 -6.09 16.98 -30.50
C GLY A 125 -7.32 17.08 -29.61
N GLN A 126 -7.95 18.25 -29.59
CA GLN A 126 -9.20 18.48 -28.85
C GLN A 126 -10.31 18.86 -29.82
N GLY A 127 -11.55 18.48 -29.49
CA GLY A 127 -12.70 18.80 -30.30
C GLY A 127 -14.02 18.48 -29.62
N SER A 128 -15.10 18.57 -30.38
CA SER A 128 -16.43 18.13 -29.99
C SER A 128 -17.03 17.21 -31.03
N LEU A 129 -17.77 16.20 -30.57
CA LEU A 129 -18.45 15.23 -31.41
C LEU A 129 -19.95 15.35 -31.19
N SER A 130 -20.70 15.48 -32.28
CA SER A 130 -22.16 15.64 -32.25
C SER A 130 -22.86 14.57 -33.09
N SER A 131 -24.03 14.15 -32.60
CA SER A 131 -24.91 13.15 -33.18
C SER A 131 -26.25 13.80 -33.53
N ALA A 132 -27.01 13.23 -34.46
CA ALA A 132 -28.38 13.69 -34.73
C ALA A 132 -29.27 13.67 -33.47
N LYS A 133 -28.99 12.76 -32.53
CA LYS A 133 -29.72 12.62 -31.25
C LYS A 133 -29.16 13.53 -30.16
N VAL A 134 -27.91 13.97 -30.29
CA VAL A 134 -27.21 14.84 -29.33
C VAL A 134 -26.57 16.02 -30.09
N PRO A 135 -27.37 17.03 -30.48
CA PRO A 135 -26.92 18.12 -31.35
C PRO A 135 -25.95 19.08 -30.66
N GLN A 136 -26.02 19.14 -29.32
CA GLN A 136 -25.19 20.01 -28.46
C GLN A 136 -23.70 19.66 -28.55
N GLY A 137 -23.41 18.42 -28.97
CA GLY A 137 -22.07 17.86 -28.98
C GLY A 137 -21.54 17.54 -27.57
N LEU A 138 -20.56 16.65 -27.52
CA LEU A 138 -19.77 16.36 -26.32
C LEU A 138 -18.33 16.70 -26.60
N GLU A 139 -17.62 17.23 -25.62
CA GLU A 139 -16.18 17.42 -25.69
C GLU A 139 -15.48 16.06 -25.77
N VAL A 140 -14.50 15.98 -26.68
CA VAL A 140 -13.74 14.77 -26.96
C VAL A 140 -12.26 15.07 -27.16
N VAL A 141 -11.44 14.10 -26.80
CA VAL A 141 -10.01 14.08 -27.11
C VAL A 141 -9.81 13.23 -28.35
N LEU A 142 -9.24 13.82 -29.39
CA LEU A 142 -8.89 13.17 -30.63
C LEU A 142 -7.53 12.51 -30.47
N ARG A 143 -7.47 11.20 -30.66
CA ARG A 143 -6.23 10.43 -30.60
C ARG A 143 -6.00 9.76 -31.95
N GLY A 144 -5.07 10.31 -32.71
CA GLY A 144 -4.65 9.84 -34.01
C GLY A 144 -3.62 8.74 -33.86
N VAL A 145 -3.94 7.51 -34.29
CA VAL A 145 -3.06 6.34 -34.16
C VAL A 145 -2.75 5.72 -35.52
N ASP A 146 -1.50 5.30 -35.72
CA ASP A 146 -1.14 4.50 -36.89
C ASP A 146 -1.60 3.04 -36.69
N PRO A 147 -2.23 2.40 -37.70
CA PRO A 147 -2.61 0.99 -37.63
C PRO A 147 -1.35 0.13 -37.51
N GLY A 148 -1.12 -0.44 -36.31
CA GLY A 148 0.06 -1.24 -35.98
C GLY A 148 1.05 -0.61 -34.99
N GLY A 149 0.95 0.70 -34.71
CA GLY A 149 1.99 1.45 -33.99
C GLY A 149 1.83 1.59 -32.47
N GLY A 150 0.61 1.65 -31.93
CA GLY A 150 0.36 2.06 -30.53
C GLY A 150 -0.03 0.94 -29.56
N GLN A 151 -0.15 1.25 -28.27
CA GLN A 151 -0.59 0.30 -27.22
C GLN A 151 -2.02 -0.22 -27.43
N LEU A 152 -2.88 0.56 -28.11
CA LEU A 152 -4.24 0.19 -28.51
C LEU A 152 -4.31 -0.45 -29.91
N THR A 153 -3.28 -1.21 -30.31
CA THR A 153 -3.17 -1.78 -31.67
C THR A 153 -4.41 -2.58 -32.08
N ALA A 154 -4.94 -3.42 -31.17
CA ALA A 154 -6.12 -4.26 -31.44
C ALA A 154 -7.40 -3.43 -31.68
N THR A 155 -7.48 -2.22 -31.11
CA THR A 155 -8.56 -1.28 -31.37
C THR A 155 -8.32 -0.48 -32.65
N ALA A 156 -7.06 -0.14 -32.94
CA ALA A 156 -6.68 0.53 -34.17
C ALA A 156 -6.92 -0.36 -35.41
N GLU A 157 -6.92 -1.69 -35.27
CA GLU A 157 -7.33 -2.62 -36.33
C GLU A 157 -8.80 -2.45 -36.75
N GLN A 158 -9.63 -1.84 -35.90
CA GLN A 158 -11.03 -1.51 -36.22
C GLN A 158 -11.16 -0.22 -37.05
N LEU A 159 -10.09 0.58 -37.15
CA LEU A 159 -10.03 1.78 -38.01
C LEU A 159 -9.92 1.43 -39.50
N ARG A 160 -10.44 0.26 -39.93
CA ARG A 160 -10.44 -0.09 -41.34
C ARG A 160 -11.13 1.02 -42.13
N PRO A 161 -10.51 1.52 -43.21
CA PRO A 161 -11.16 2.48 -44.08
C PRO A 161 -12.45 1.85 -44.60
N SER A 162 -13.54 2.61 -44.52
CA SER A 162 -14.81 2.18 -45.09
C SER A 162 -14.63 1.90 -46.59
N ALA A 163 -15.37 0.93 -47.13
CA ALA A 163 -15.28 0.52 -48.54
C ALA A 163 -15.42 1.67 -49.56
N ASP A 164 -16.03 2.79 -49.17
CA ASP A 164 -16.23 3.98 -50.02
C ASP A 164 -15.09 5.02 -49.95
N GLY A 165 -14.14 4.90 -49.01
CA GLY A 165 -12.96 5.79 -48.87
C GLY A 165 -13.23 7.28 -48.57
N MET A 166 -14.47 7.76 -48.69
CA MET A 166 -14.82 9.19 -48.67
C MET A 166 -15.07 9.77 -47.28
N ILE A 167 -15.45 8.93 -46.30
CA ILE A 167 -15.70 9.34 -44.90
C ILE A 167 -14.75 8.56 -44.00
N PRO A 168 -13.89 9.24 -43.21
CA PRO A 168 -12.98 8.57 -42.30
C PRO A 168 -13.70 7.80 -41.20
N SER A 169 -13.15 6.64 -40.86
CA SER A 169 -13.61 5.80 -39.75
C SER A 169 -13.13 6.35 -38.41
N ALA A 170 -13.99 6.29 -37.39
CA ALA A 170 -13.67 6.61 -36.00
C ALA A 170 -14.04 5.43 -35.10
N VAL A 171 -13.23 5.17 -34.06
CA VAL A 171 -13.59 4.23 -32.99
C VAL A 171 -13.80 5.04 -31.72
N LEU A 172 -14.96 4.86 -31.08
CA LEU A 172 -15.35 5.63 -29.91
C LEU A 172 -15.10 4.85 -28.62
N GLY A 173 -14.81 5.53 -27.52
CA GLY A 173 -14.96 4.90 -26.21
C GLY A 173 -16.41 4.44 -25.99
N LYS A 174 -16.60 3.32 -25.30
CA LYS A 174 -17.93 2.72 -25.09
C LYS A 174 -18.90 3.71 -24.42
N ASP A 175 -18.48 4.32 -23.32
CA ASP A 175 -19.30 5.31 -22.59
C ASP A 175 -19.61 6.54 -23.45
N LEU A 176 -18.66 6.99 -24.29
CA LEU A 176 -18.87 8.09 -25.23
C LEU A 176 -19.92 7.73 -26.29
N ALA A 177 -19.83 6.54 -26.88
CA ALA A 177 -20.80 6.06 -27.86
C ALA A 177 -22.21 5.96 -27.27
N ASP A 178 -22.32 5.44 -26.05
CA ASP A 178 -23.60 5.34 -25.32
C ASP A 178 -24.20 6.73 -25.08
N ARG A 179 -23.40 7.71 -24.62
CA ARG A 179 -23.85 9.09 -24.39
C ARG A 179 -24.28 9.81 -25.67
N LEU A 180 -23.61 9.56 -26.78
CA LEU A 180 -23.99 10.09 -28.10
C LEU A 180 -25.14 9.31 -28.74
N SER A 181 -25.57 8.20 -28.11
CA SER A 181 -26.51 7.23 -28.67
C SER A 181 -26.11 6.79 -30.08
N ALA A 182 -24.79 6.65 -30.28
CA ALA A 182 -24.15 6.39 -31.55
C ALA A 182 -23.99 4.89 -31.78
N LYS A 183 -24.41 4.40 -32.95
CA LYS A 183 -24.26 2.99 -33.35
C LYS A 183 -23.17 2.83 -34.43
N PRO A 184 -22.50 1.66 -34.52
CA PRO A 184 -21.62 1.37 -35.65
C PRO A 184 -22.35 1.58 -36.99
N GLY A 185 -21.72 2.30 -37.91
CA GLY A 185 -22.26 2.72 -39.20
C GLY A 185 -22.86 4.13 -39.22
N GLU A 186 -23.19 4.72 -38.06
CA GLU A 186 -23.72 6.09 -38.01
C GLU A 186 -22.62 7.13 -38.31
N ILE A 187 -23.02 8.24 -38.95
CA ILE A 187 -22.14 9.37 -39.26
C ILE A 187 -22.33 10.44 -38.20
N LEU A 188 -21.22 10.88 -37.62
CA LEU A 188 -21.14 11.93 -36.61
C LEU A 188 -20.42 13.15 -37.17
N ARG A 189 -20.75 14.32 -36.63
CA ARG A 189 -20.06 15.58 -36.97
C ARG A 189 -19.03 15.87 -35.90
N LEU A 190 -17.77 15.85 -36.32
CA LEU A 190 -16.60 16.24 -35.53
C LEU A 190 -16.28 17.71 -35.81
N VAL A 191 -16.09 18.47 -34.73
CA VAL A 191 -15.55 19.83 -34.76
C VAL A 191 -14.23 19.81 -34.01
N ALA A 192 -13.14 20.07 -34.70
CA ALA A 192 -11.81 20.06 -34.11
C ALA A 192 -11.32 21.50 -33.94
N LEU A 193 -10.69 21.80 -32.81
CA LEU A 193 -10.04 23.09 -32.58
C LEU A 193 -8.55 22.94 -32.86
N GLY A 194 -8.13 23.38 -34.05
CA GLY A 194 -6.73 23.44 -34.43
C GLY A 194 -6.16 24.85 -34.28
N PHE A 195 -4.85 24.99 -34.50
CA PHE A 195 -4.22 26.30 -34.64
C PHE A 195 -3.46 26.36 -35.95
N GLU A 196 -3.45 27.54 -36.56
CA GLU A 196 -2.76 27.79 -37.82
C GLU A 196 -2.15 29.18 -37.69
N GLU A 197 -0.83 29.28 -37.78
CA GLU A 197 -0.09 30.54 -37.57
C GLU A 197 -0.40 31.21 -36.21
N GLY A 198 -0.56 30.40 -35.16
CA GLY A 198 -0.87 30.87 -33.81
C GLY A 198 -2.33 31.33 -33.59
N ARG A 199 -3.21 31.18 -34.58
CA ARG A 199 -4.63 31.54 -34.47
C ARG A 199 -5.52 30.30 -34.35
N PRO A 200 -6.50 30.29 -33.42
CA PRO A 200 -7.43 29.17 -33.30
C PRO A 200 -8.34 29.09 -34.54
N ARG A 201 -8.49 27.89 -35.11
CA ARG A 201 -9.39 27.61 -36.23
C ARG A 201 -10.21 26.36 -35.96
N PHE A 202 -11.52 26.48 -36.16
CA PHE A 202 -12.44 25.34 -36.11
C PHE A 202 -12.47 24.64 -37.46
N ARG A 203 -12.22 23.32 -37.46
CA ARG A 203 -12.33 22.46 -38.63
C ARG A 203 -13.48 21.49 -38.44
N TYR A 204 -14.31 21.36 -39.47
CA TYR A 204 -15.48 20.49 -39.45
C TYR A 204 -15.20 19.24 -40.29
N GLN A 205 -15.46 18.07 -39.74
CA GLN A 205 -15.25 16.79 -40.41
C GLN A 205 -16.40 15.83 -40.08
N SER A 206 -16.91 15.14 -41.09
CA SER A 206 -17.81 14.00 -40.86
C SER A 206 -16.97 12.75 -40.63
N VAL A 207 -17.31 11.98 -39.60
CA VAL A 207 -16.65 10.71 -39.26
C VAL A 207 -17.70 9.61 -39.13
N ARG A 208 -17.37 8.39 -39.57
CA ARG A 208 -18.25 7.22 -39.47
C ARG A 208 -17.82 6.36 -38.28
N VAL A 209 -18.75 5.99 -37.42
CA VAL A 209 -18.45 5.10 -36.28
C VAL A 209 -18.21 3.69 -36.82
N SER A 210 -16.98 3.20 -36.69
CA SER A 210 -16.58 1.86 -37.11
C SER A 210 -16.71 0.82 -35.99
N GLY A 211 -16.56 1.26 -34.74
CA GLY A 211 -16.66 0.40 -33.57
C GLY A 211 -16.53 1.19 -32.27
N THR A 212 -16.48 0.44 -31.17
CA THR A 212 -16.30 0.98 -29.83
C THR A 212 -15.22 0.22 -29.06
N PHE A 213 -14.51 0.90 -28.15
CA PHE A 213 -13.52 0.27 -27.27
C PHE A 213 -13.80 0.54 -25.80
N ALA A 214 -13.26 -0.32 -24.93
CA ALA A 214 -13.31 -0.14 -23.49
C ALA A 214 -11.93 -0.42 -22.89
N THR A 215 -11.34 0.60 -22.28
CA THR A 215 -10.08 0.49 -21.53
C THR A 215 -10.34 0.10 -20.07
N GLY A 216 -11.56 0.34 -19.58
CA GLY A 216 -11.94 0.18 -18.18
C GLY A 216 -11.56 1.38 -17.31
N PHE A 217 -11.00 2.44 -17.90
CA PHE A 217 -10.81 3.73 -17.25
C PHE A 217 -11.84 4.71 -17.81
N ALA A 218 -12.80 5.10 -16.97
CA ALA A 218 -13.98 5.86 -17.39
C ALA A 218 -13.62 7.17 -18.10
N GLU A 219 -12.54 7.85 -17.69
CA GLU A 219 -12.14 9.11 -18.32
C GLU A 219 -11.79 8.93 -19.81
N PHE A 220 -11.12 7.84 -20.15
CA PHE A 220 -10.75 7.54 -21.54
C PHE A 220 -11.98 7.06 -22.32
N ASP A 221 -12.76 6.14 -21.74
CA ASP A 221 -13.93 5.57 -22.40
C ASP A 221 -15.03 6.64 -22.65
N ARG A 222 -15.02 7.76 -21.91
CA ARG A 222 -15.98 8.88 -22.04
C ARG A 222 -15.55 10.01 -22.96
N SER A 223 -14.26 10.17 -23.22
CA SER A 223 -13.74 11.35 -23.92
C SER A 223 -12.95 11.01 -25.18
N TRP A 224 -12.35 9.82 -25.29
CA TRP A 224 -11.43 9.52 -26.38
C TRP A 224 -12.14 9.05 -27.65
N VAL A 225 -11.65 9.57 -28.77
CA VAL A 225 -12.00 9.17 -30.13
C VAL A 225 -10.73 8.77 -30.85
N LEU A 226 -10.64 7.52 -31.27
CA LEU A 226 -9.53 7.04 -32.09
C LEU A 226 -9.81 7.35 -33.56
N LEU A 227 -8.82 7.96 -34.22
CA LEU A 227 -8.84 8.34 -35.62
C LEU A 227 -7.51 7.94 -36.28
N ASP A 228 -7.49 8.01 -37.60
CA ASP A 228 -6.25 7.91 -38.37
C ASP A 228 -5.31 9.11 -38.02
N ARG A 229 -4.02 8.85 -37.78
CA ARG A 229 -3.06 9.88 -37.35
C ARG A 229 -2.99 11.05 -38.36
N PRO A 230 -2.74 10.84 -39.67
CA PRO A 230 -2.82 11.88 -40.68
C PRO A 230 -4.12 12.69 -40.70
N LEU A 231 -5.26 12.13 -40.28
CA LEU A 231 -6.49 12.90 -40.16
C LEU A 231 -6.41 13.89 -38.99
N VAL A 232 -5.95 13.45 -37.82
CA VAL A 232 -5.83 14.32 -36.64
C VAL A 232 -4.83 15.45 -36.88
N GLU A 233 -3.70 15.16 -37.51
CA GLU A 233 -2.72 16.20 -37.91
C GLU A 233 -3.35 17.24 -38.83
N ARG A 234 -4.10 16.78 -39.84
CA ARG A 234 -4.87 17.67 -40.72
C ARG A 234 -6.03 18.38 -40.03
N LEU A 235 -6.54 17.91 -38.91
CA LEU A 235 -7.56 18.64 -38.14
C LEU A 235 -6.94 19.70 -37.23
N MET A 236 -5.72 19.46 -36.74
CA MET A 236 -5.05 20.38 -35.81
C MET A 236 -4.27 21.50 -36.49
N GLY A 237 -3.94 21.39 -37.78
CA GLY A 237 -3.13 22.42 -38.46
C GLY A 237 -1.78 21.95 -38.95
N GLY A 238 -1.50 20.64 -38.90
CA GLY A 238 -0.17 20.07 -39.17
C GLY A 238 0.79 20.32 -38.02
N GLN A 239 1.11 21.59 -37.75
CA GLN A 239 2.11 22.01 -36.75
C GLN A 239 1.60 22.06 -35.30
N THR A 240 0.28 21.98 -35.08
CA THR A 240 -0.31 22.06 -33.73
C THR A 240 -0.78 20.71 -33.19
N ALA A 241 -0.76 19.66 -34.01
CA ALA A 241 -0.91 18.33 -33.43
C ALA A 241 0.30 18.07 -32.56
N VAL A 242 0.07 17.74 -31.28
CA VAL A 242 1.14 17.20 -30.46
C VAL A 242 1.41 15.81 -31.04
N ASP A 243 2.49 15.65 -31.81
CA ASP A 243 3.00 14.35 -32.29
C ASP A 243 3.91 13.79 -31.20
N LEU A 244 3.48 12.72 -30.54
CA LEU A 244 4.22 12.09 -29.45
C LEU A 244 4.72 10.73 -29.90
N LEU A 245 5.86 10.34 -29.36
CA LEU A 245 6.34 8.96 -29.46
C LEU A 245 5.81 8.16 -28.28
N GLU A 246 5.04 7.13 -28.57
CA GLU A 246 4.53 6.19 -27.57
C GLU A 246 5.34 4.90 -27.59
N PHE A 247 5.82 4.49 -26.42
CA PHE A 247 6.53 3.23 -26.25
C PHE A 247 5.63 2.25 -25.50
N THR A 248 5.30 1.15 -26.17
CA THR A 248 4.63 0.02 -25.54
C THR A 248 5.69 -0.82 -24.83
N VAL A 249 5.53 -0.99 -23.53
CA VAL A 249 6.48 -1.71 -22.67
C VAL A 249 5.89 -3.06 -22.25
N ALA A 250 6.75 -4.07 -22.07
CA ALA A 250 6.35 -5.40 -21.60
C ALA A 250 5.84 -5.39 -20.15
N ASP A 251 6.56 -4.71 -19.26
CA ASP A 251 6.20 -4.53 -17.86
C ASP A 251 6.02 -3.03 -17.52
N PRO A 252 4.79 -2.59 -17.18
CA PRO A 252 4.52 -1.24 -16.72
C PRO A 252 5.35 -0.77 -15.52
N GLU A 253 5.83 -1.67 -14.67
CA GLU A 253 6.63 -1.30 -13.50
C GLU A 253 8.05 -0.89 -13.86
N GLU A 254 8.60 -1.39 -14.96
CA GLU A 254 9.91 -1.02 -15.50
C GLU A 254 9.89 0.28 -16.30
N ALA A 255 8.70 0.85 -16.54
CA ALA A 255 8.52 2.07 -17.31
C ALA A 255 9.45 3.23 -16.89
N PRO A 256 9.70 3.50 -15.59
CA PRO A 256 10.64 4.56 -15.21
C PRO A 256 12.08 4.30 -15.68
N ARG A 257 12.58 3.06 -15.55
CA ARG A 257 13.94 2.70 -16.01
C ARG A 257 14.06 2.81 -17.54
N ILE A 258 13.02 2.38 -18.24
CA ILE A 258 12.95 2.48 -19.70
C ILE A 258 12.84 3.95 -20.13
N ALA A 259 12.07 4.77 -19.41
CA ALA A 259 11.99 6.20 -19.67
C ALA A 259 13.35 6.88 -19.54
N ASP A 260 14.15 6.55 -18.52
CA ASP A 260 15.51 7.07 -18.36
C ASP A 260 16.42 6.66 -19.53
N ALA A 261 16.37 5.38 -19.95
CA ALA A 261 17.12 4.88 -21.09
C ALA A 261 16.71 5.57 -22.41
N VAL A 262 15.40 5.71 -22.66
CA VAL A 262 14.86 6.42 -23.84
C VAL A 262 15.26 7.90 -23.81
N SER A 263 15.21 8.52 -22.64
CA SER A 263 15.60 9.91 -22.41
C SER A 263 17.06 10.15 -22.79
N SER A 264 17.97 9.25 -22.42
CA SER A 264 19.40 9.36 -22.78
C SER A 264 19.68 9.34 -24.29
N ILE A 265 18.78 8.75 -25.10
CA ILE A 265 18.92 8.64 -26.56
C ILE A 265 18.23 9.80 -27.28
N LEU A 266 17.13 10.32 -26.72
CA LEU A 266 16.31 11.35 -27.36
C LEU A 266 16.61 12.77 -26.90
N GLN A 267 17.34 12.96 -25.81
CA GLN A 267 17.78 14.30 -25.40
C GLN A 267 18.80 14.88 -26.39
N PRO A 268 18.75 16.20 -26.66
CA PRO A 268 17.87 17.21 -26.07
C PRO A 268 16.53 17.40 -26.80
N ASP A 269 16.31 16.70 -27.91
CA ASP A 269 15.19 16.93 -28.83
C ASP A 269 13.82 16.55 -28.23
N PHE A 270 13.78 15.67 -27.21
CA PHE A 270 12.54 15.25 -26.57
C PHE A 270 12.62 15.27 -25.05
N VAL A 271 11.48 15.59 -24.42
CA VAL A 271 11.20 15.35 -23.01
C VAL A 271 10.48 14.02 -22.88
N VAL A 272 11.08 13.08 -22.15
CA VAL A 272 10.50 11.75 -21.93
C VAL A 272 9.83 11.71 -20.56
N THR A 273 8.62 11.18 -20.51
CA THR A 273 7.90 10.95 -19.26
C THR A 273 7.29 9.55 -19.24
N ASP A 274 6.98 9.06 -18.04
CA ASP A 274 6.28 7.80 -17.84
C ASP A 274 4.86 8.01 -17.33
N TRP A 275 4.04 6.97 -17.44
CA TRP A 275 2.64 7.00 -17.03
C TRP A 275 2.41 7.36 -15.55
N ARG A 276 3.38 7.12 -14.65
CA ARG A 276 3.29 7.51 -13.22
C ARG A 276 3.56 8.99 -13.05
N GLN A 277 4.49 9.55 -13.82
CA GLN A 277 4.77 10.99 -13.81
C GLN A 277 3.60 11.80 -14.35
N LEU A 278 2.97 11.36 -15.44
CA LEU A 278 1.77 12.02 -16.00
C LEU A 278 0.61 12.10 -15.01
N ASN A 279 0.50 11.11 -14.12
CA ASN A 279 -0.56 11.01 -13.13
C ASN A 279 -0.02 11.23 -11.71
N ARG A 280 1.07 11.99 -11.56
CA ARG A 280 1.76 12.16 -10.28
C ARG A 280 0.83 12.73 -9.20
N GLU A 281 -0.05 13.67 -9.55
CA GLU A 281 -1.02 14.25 -8.62
C GLU A 281 -1.99 13.21 -8.09
N LEU A 282 -2.57 12.39 -8.98
CA LEU A 282 -3.46 11.28 -8.61
C LEU A 282 -2.74 10.30 -7.68
N PHE A 283 -1.53 9.86 -8.03
CA PHE A 283 -0.78 8.92 -7.20
C PHE A 283 -0.33 9.52 -5.87
N THR A 284 -0.02 10.81 -5.83
CA THR A 284 0.32 11.51 -4.60
C THR A 284 -0.90 11.61 -3.68
N ALA A 285 -2.06 11.96 -4.23
CA ALA A 285 -3.32 11.97 -3.49
C ALA A 285 -3.67 10.57 -2.94
N LEU A 286 -3.55 9.52 -3.76
CA LEU A 286 -3.78 8.13 -3.33
C LEU A 286 -2.83 7.70 -2.20
N LYS A 287 -1.54 8.11 -2.28
CA LYS A 287 -0.56 7.84 -1.21
C LYS A 287 -0.89 8.60 0.06
N LEU A 288 -1.24 9.89 -0.03
CA LEU A 288 -1.64 10.70 1.12
C LEU A 288 -2.88 10.13 1.80
N GLN A 289 -3.87 9.70 1.02
CA GLN A 289 -5.07 9.04 1.53
C GLN A 289 -4.73 7.73 2.26
N GLN A 290 -3.85 6.90 1.69
CA GLN A 290 -3.40 5.67 2.33
C GLN A 290 -2.69 5.94 3.68
N ILE A 291 -1.84 6.96 3.72
CA ILE A 291 -1.15 7.38 4.96
C ILE A 291 -2.17 7.87 5.99
N ALA A 292 -3.12 8.71 5.58
CA ALA A 292 -4.17 9.22 6.48
C ALA A 292 -5.00 8.07 7.08
N LEU A 293 -5.44 7.10 6.27
CA LEU A 293 -6.16 5.92 6.75
C LEU A 293 -5.30 5.07 7.69
N PHE A 294 -4.02 4.87 7.37
CA PHE A 294 -3.09 4.15 8.24
C PHE A 294 -2.92 4.83 9.60
N VAL A 295 -2.80 6.17 9.62
CA VAL A 295 -2.70 6.95 10.87
C VAL A 295 -3.98 6.82 11.71
N VAL A 296 -5.16 6.99 11.10
CA VAL A 296 -6.44 6.89 11.80
C VAL A 296 -6.65 5.49 12.37
N LEU A 297 -6.45 4.43 11.56
CA LEU A 297 -6.55 3.06 12.05
C LEU A 297 -5.48 2.72 13.08
N GLY A 298 -4.26 3.24 12.93
CA GLY A 298 -3.19 3.11 13.90
C GLY A 298 -3.58 3.69 15.25
N LEU A 299 -4.21 4.86 15.27
CA LEU A 299 -4.73 5.47 16.49
C LEU A 299 -5.85 4.64 17.13
N ILE A 300 -6.76 4.06 16.33
CA ILE A 300 -7.80 3.14 16.83
C ILE A 300 -7.17 1.91 17.50
N VAL A 301 -6.17 1.29 16.86
CA VAL A 301 -5.45 0.13 17.43
C VAL A 301 -4.71 0.51 18.70
N LEU A 302 -4.10 1.69 18.76
CA LEU A 302 -3.41 2.20 19.94
C LEU A 302 -4.37 2.33 21.14
N VAL A 303 -5.51 2.99 20.94
CA VAL A 303 -6.55 3.14 21.97
C VAL A 303 -7.11 1.78 22.38
N SER A 304 -7.35 0.88 21.41
CA SER A 304 -7.83 -0.48 21.68
C SER A 304 -6.85 -1.29 22.52
N THR A 305 -5.55 -1.18 22.25
CA THR A 305 -4.51 -1.91 22.99
C THR A 305 -4.43 -1.43 24.44
N PHE A 306 -4.56 -0.12 24.68
CA PHE A 306 -4.62 0.43 26.04
C PHE A 306 -5.85 -0.07 26.81
N ASN A 307 -7.00 -0.18 26.13
CA ASN A 307 -8.22 -0.72 26.73
C ASN A 307 -8.04 -2.19 27.16
N VAL A 308 -7.41 -3.00 26.30
CA VAL A 308 -7.11 -4.40 26.61
C VAL A 308 -6.11 -4.52 27.76
N ALA A 309 -5.06 -3.69 27.78
CA ALA A 309 -4.10 -3.65 28.87
C ALA A 309 -4.78 -3.31 30.20
N SER A 310 -5.68 -2.32 30.21
CA SER A 310 -6.45 -1.93 31.39
C SER A 310 -7.32 -3.07 31.91
N THR A 311 -8.01 -3.77 31.00
CA THR A 311 -8.84 -4.94 31.34
C THR A 311 -7.99 -6.11 31.87
N LEU A 312 -6.83 -6.36 31.26
CA LEU A 312 -5.91 -7.42 31.68
C LEU A 312 -5.36 -7.16 33.09
N VAL A 313 -5.05 -5.91 33.43
CA VAL A 313 -4.58 -5.54 34.78
C VAL A 313 -5.64 -5.85 35.83
N VAL A 314 -6.92 -5.53 35.57
CA VAL A 314 -8.03 -5.88 36.47
C VAL A 314 -8.12 -7.40 36.64
N LEU A 315 -8.06 -8.15 35.54
CA LEU A 315 -8.09 -9.63 35.56
C LEU A 315 -6.94 -10.22 36.39
N VAL A 316 -5.72 -9.70 36.24
CA VAL A 316 -4.55 -10.18 36.99
C VAL A 316 -4.67 -9.87 38.49
N ARG A 317 -5.18 -8.68 38.85
CA ARG A 317 -5.38 -8.31 40.26
C ARG A 317 -6.38 -9.23 40.95
N GLU A 318 -7.48 -9.56 40.29
CA GLU A 318 -8.46 -10.50 40.85
C GLU A 318 -7.88 -11.91 41.01
N ARG A 319 -6.98 -12.32 40.12
CA ARG A 319 -6.34 -13.65 40.12
C ARG A 319 -5.05 -13.74 40.94
N MET A 320 -4.58 -12.66 41.57
CA MET A 320 -3.37 -12.70 42.40
C MET A 320 -3.46 -13.71 43.56
N ARG A 321 -4.66 -13.96 44.11
CA ARG A 321 -4.88 -14.96 45.16
C ARG A 321 -4.64 -16.38 44.66
N ASP A 322 -5.20 -16.72 43.50
CA ASP A 322 -5.05 -18.03 42.86
C ASP A 322 -3.56 -18.28 42.50
N ILE A 323 -2.88 -17.24 41.99
CA ILE A 323 -1.44 -17.28 41.70
C ILE A 323 -0.61 -17.45 42.98
N GLY A 324 -1.00 -16.78 44.07
CA GLY A 324 -0.36 -16.90 45.38
C GLY A 324 -0.49 -18.31 45.99
N LEU A 325 -1.64 -18.95 45.81
CA LEU A 325 -1.89 -20.32 46.27
C LEU A 325 -1.03 -21.34 45.50
N LEU A 326 -0.95 -21.19 44.17
CA LEU A 326 -0.05 -21.98 43.32
C LEU A 326 1.43 -21.77 43.70
N GLY A 327 1.81 -20.54 44.04
CA GLY A 327 3.15 -20.22 44.56
C GLY A 327 3.45 -20.90 45.90
N ALA A 328 2.47 -20.95 46.82
CA ALA A 328 2.60 -21.64 48.11
C ALA A 328 2.72 -23.17 47.93
N LEU A 329 2.12 -23.73 46.88
CA LEU A 329 2.26 -25.15 46.48
C LEU A 329 3.61 -25.46 45.81
N GLY A 330 4.50 -24.49 45.65
CA GLY A 330 5.89 -24.71 45.21
C GLY A 330 6.22 -24.31 43.76
N LEU A 331 5.32 -23.63 43.03
CA LEU A 331 5.66 -23.04 41.73
C LEU A 331 6.61 -21.83 41.90
N GLN A 332 7.90 -22.04 41.63
CA GLN A 332 8.97 -21.05 41.81
C GLN A 332 8.92 -19.93 40.74
N ARG A 333 9.23 -18.69 41.14
CA ARG A 333 9.06 -17.43 40.36
C ARG A 333 10.02 -17.23 39.17
N CYS A 334 10.94 -18.16 38.91
CA CYS A 334 12.02 -17.99 37.91
C CYS A 334 11.62 -18.48 36.50
N TRP A 335 10.40 -18.20 36.04
CA TRP A 335 9.86 -18.76 34.79
C TRP A 335 10.01 -17.84 33.57
N ALA A 336 10.30 -16.55 33.77
CA ALA A 336 10.28 -15.56 32.69
C ALA A 336 11.50 -15.59 31.76
N CYS A 337 12.55 -16.34 32.11
CA CYS A 337 13.82 -16.35 31.36
C CYS A 337 14.00 -17.58 30.45
N SER A 338 13.20 -18.64 30.62
CA SER A 338 13.38 -19.89 29.85
C SER A 338 12.54 -20.00 28.59
N SER A 339 11.68 -19.00 28.28
CA SER A 339 10.82 -19.00 27.10
C SER A 339 11.39 -18.26 25.88
N ALA A 340 12.62 -17.74 25.95
CA ALA A 340 13.30 -17.18 24.79
C ALA A 340 13.75 -18.33 23.86
N PRO A 341 13.41 -18.30 22.55
CA PRO A 341 13.93 -19.28 21.61
C PRO A 341 15.46 -19.18 21.56
N ALA A 342 16.14 -20.33 21.57
CA ALA A 342 17.60 -20.44 21.58
C ALA A 342 18.30 -19.78 20.36
N SER A 343 17.54 -19.24 19.39
CA SER A 343 18.06 -18.46 18.27
C SER A 343 18.28 -16.98 18.57
N ALA A 344 17.78 -16.45 19.69
CA ALA A 344 18.06 -15.09 20.15
C ALA A 344 19.22 -15.14 21.16
N GLY A 345 20.44 -14.84 20.71
CA GLY A 345 21.64 -14.77 21.54
C GLY A 345 21.59 -13.66 22.60
N CYS A 346 20.72 -13.80 23.60
CA CYS A 346 20.67 -12.95 24.77
C CYS A 346 21.54 -13.55 25.87
N SER A 347 22.80 -13.11 25.93
CA SER A 347 23.61 -13.22 27.15
C SER A 347 22.91 -12.45 28.28
N PRO A 348 22.66 -13.05 29.46
CA PRO A 348 22.02 -12.34 30.55
C PRO A 348 22.96 -11.24 31.07
N PRO A 349 22.48 -10.00 31.30
CA PRO A 349 23.30 -8.99 31.98
C PRO A 349 23.42 -9.39 33.45
N SER A 350 24.58 -9.94 33.80
CA SER A 350 24.98 -10.33 35.16
C SER A 350 24.94 -9.18 36.19
N SER A 351 24.68 -7.94 35.77
CA SER A 351 24.64 -6.75 36.62
C SER A 351 23.30 -6.50 37.30
N TRP A 352 22.17 -6.96 36.77
CA TRP A 352 20.84 -6.66 37.34
C TRP A 352 20.45 -7.55 38.52
N CYS A 353 20.97 -8.78 38.60
CA CYS A 353 20.71 -9.67 39.75
C CYS A 353 21.57 -9.32 40.98
N ALA A 354 22.66 -8.58 40.81
CA ALA A 354 23.55 -8.19 41.90
C ALA A 354 23.06 -6.94 42.66
N SER A 355 22.30 -6.04 42.02
CA SER A 355 21.86 -4.78 42.63
C SER A 355 20.76 -4.96 43.68
N THR A 356 19.89 -5.97 43.52
CA THR A 356 18.79 -6.25 44.47
C THR A 356 19.28 -6.91 45.76
N ARG A 357 20.42 -7.61 45.76
CA ARG A 357 21.10 -8.07 46.99
C ARG A 357 21.77 -6.94 47.77
N LYS A 358 22.28 -5.90 47.08
CA LYS A 358 22.86 -4.72 47.75
C LYS A 358 21.79 -3.83 48.40
N TRP A 359 20.62 -3.67 47.76
CA TRP A 359 19.52 -2.87 48.32
C TRP A 359 18.95 -3.44 49.61
N ARG A 360 18.91 -4.77 49.78
CA ARG A 360 18.41 -5.41 51.01
C ARG A 360 19.37 -5.33 52.21
N ARG A 361 20.65 -4.97 52.00
CA ARG A 361 21.65 -4.82 53.07
C ARG A 361 21.80 -3.37 53.58
N SER A 362 21.29 -2.35 52.89
CA SER A 362 21.41 -0.95 53.34
C SER A 362 20.22 -0.44 54.14
N THR A 363 19.11 -1.19 54.22
CA THR A 363 17.91 -0.79 54.98
C THR A 363 17.81 -1.43 56.38
N SER A 364 18.82 -2.17 56.83
CA SER A 364 18.85 -2.77 58.18
C SER A 364 19.58 -1.92 59.23
N SER A 365 19.91 -0.66 58.94
CA SER A 365 20.55 0.28 59.86
C SER A 365 19.70 1.55 60.02
N ILE A 366 18.45 1.40 60.46
CA ILE A 366 17.63 2.50 60.98
C ILE A 366 17.22 2.11 62.41
N PRO A 367 17.57 2.89 63.45
CA PRO A 367 17.22 2.58 64.83
C PRO A 367 15.72 2.69 65.06
N SER A 368 15.20 1.75 65.85
CA SER A 368 13.82 1.68 66.36
C SER A 368 13.45 2.92 67.21
N PRO A 369 12.25 3.50 67.06
CA PRO A 369 11.70 4.40 68.07
C PRO A 369 11.14 3.56 69.23
N SER A 370 11.63 3.84 70.44
CA SER A 370 11.10 3.35 71.70
C SER A 370 9.66 3.81 71.90
N ALA A 371 8.75 2.86 72.13
CA ALA A 371 7.43 3.14 72.67
C ALA A 371 7.54 3.53 74.15
N SER A 372 7.03 4.71 74.52
CA SER A 372 6.68 5.03 75.90
C SER A 372 5.16 5.25 75.99
N CYS A 373 4.50 4.34 76.71
CA CYS A 373 3.14 4.55 77.22
C CYS A 373 3.22 5.30 78.55
N ARG A 374 2.53 6.44 78.64
CA ARG A 374 1.93 7.08 79.82
C ARG A 374 0.80 7.94 79.21
N GLY A 375 -0.47 7.82 79.55
CA GLY A 375 -1.10 7.59 80.84
C GLY A 375 -1.84 8.88 81.21
N THR A 376 -3.18 8.84 81.15
CA THR A 376 -4.17 9.66 81.88
C THR A 376 -4.04 11.19 81.87
N SER A 377 -5.03 11.87 81.29
CA SER A 377 -6.15 12.54 81.99
C SER A 377 -7.01 13.30 80.99
#